data_AF-A0A1M5CN55-F1
#
_entry.id   AF-A0A1M5CN55-F1
#
_cell.length_a   1.000
_cell.length_b   1.000
_cell.length_c   1.000
_cell.angle_alpha   90.00
_cell.angle_beta   90.00
_cell.angle_gamma   90.00
#
_symmetry.space_group_name_H-M   'P 1'
#
loop_
_entity.id
_entity.type
_entity.pdbx_description
1 polymer ?
#
loop_
_entity_poly.entity_id
_entity_poly.type
_entity_poly.pdbx_seq_one_letter_code
_entity_poly.pdbx_strand_id
1 'polypeptide(L)'
;MKKTNYYLAGLLVVAAIFIGYHFYAAGQAEEQIIQLIEAQTTGDQSISVTHSSVEVTPFTGKIIIRDLTIILGNHIERAGRLTVDLGYLDVLKFYLGGTEYALRHLNRAEALLLNPSYVNKSTLQQVSSDSLHIHFEGEALDGIRAAVTDTVFSRRQTIHAEGSRLRLQSPNTLISGLQVKDFQYSGTVAAGDRFFWREGRHEITMDSLSWKPFEAFQNKYGFFIKGFGYPTDSIPFQSMRFQSTPHSQSGMLQVQTQLKSELALVSVDGLVDLQQPLGRSPLENATLSITDFSDSFSRVLENVEQLLSISLPRSEDGITIRIEGSLSEPVINNR
;
A
#
# COMPACT_ATOMS: atom_id res chain seq x y z
N MET A 1 24.46 -11.10 -57.30
CA MET A 1 24.61 -9.86 -56.47
C MET A 1 23.48 -8.84 -56.62
N LYS A 2 22.86 -8.61 -57.79
CA LYS A 2 21.79 -7.58 -57.92
C LYS A 2 20.49 -7.88 -57.15
N LYS A 3 20.01 -9.14 -57.11
CA LYS A 3 18.78 -9.52 -56.38
C LYS A 3 18.88 -9.31 -54.86
N THR A 4 20.05 -9.59 -54.26
CA THR A 4 20.32 -9.39 -52.83
C THR A 4 20.16 -7.93 -52.40
N ASN A 5 20.52 -6.98 -53.27
CA ASN A 5 20.39 -5.54 -52.98
C ASN A 5 18.94 -5.06 -53.00
N TYR A 6 18.07 -5.66 -53.84
CA TYR A 6 16.64 -5.35 -53.86
C TYR A 6 15.91 -5.90 -52.63
N TYR A 7 16.29 -7.09 -52.16
CA TYR A 7 15.77 -7.62 -50.89
C TYR A 7 16.21 -6.78 -49.70
N LEU A 8 17.45 -6.30 -49.68
CA LEU A 8 17.94 -5.41 -48.63
C LEU A 8 17.21 -4.05 -48.63
N ALA A 9 17.04 -3.45 -49.81
CA ALA A 9 16.29 -2.20 -49.94
C ALA A 9 14.81 -2.37 -49.56
N GLY A 10 14.18 -3.47 -49.97
CA GLY A 10 12.81 -3.81 -49.57
C GLY A 10 12.68 -4.00 -48.06
N LEU A 11 13.64 -4.68 -47.43
CA LEU A 11 13.67 -4.88 -45.98
C LEU A 11 13.86 -3.57 -45.23
N LEU A 12 14.68 -2.65 -45.75
CA LEU A 12 14.86 -1.31 -45.17
C LEU A 12 13.57 -0.47 -45.26
N VAL A 13 12.84 -0.54 -46.38
CA VAL A 13 11.56 0.15 -46.53
C VAL A 13 10.52 -0.42 -45.57
N VAL A 14 10.42 -1.75 -45.46
CA VAL A 14 9.54 -2.42 -44.51
C VAL A 14 9.91 -2.04 -43.07
N ALA A 15 11.20 -2.03 -42.74
CA ALA A 15 11.69 -1.62 -41.43
C ALA A 15 11.38 -0.14 -41.14
N ALA A 16 11.54 0.76 -42.11
CA ALA A 16 11.21 2.17 -41.95
C ALA A 16 9.70 2.40 -41.77
N ILE A 17 8.85 1.70 -42.53
CA ILE A 17 7.39 1.73 -42.37
C ILE A 17 7.00 1.18 -41.01
N PHE A 18 7.60 0.07 -40.60
CA PHE A 18 7.37 -0.53 -39.30
C PHE A 18 7.74 0.45 -38.19
N ILE A 19 8.97 0.98 -38.20
CA ILE A 19 9.42 1.97 -37.22
C ILE A 19 8.48 3.20 -37.20
N GLY A 20 8.17 3.76 -38.38
CA GLY A 20 7.27 4.90 -38.49
C GLY A 20 5.88 4.63 -37.90
N TYR A 21 5.31 3.45 -38.15
CA TYR A 21 4.03 3.03 -37.58
C TYR A 21 4.07 2.99 -36.04
N HIS A 22 5.16 2.48 -35.45
CA HIS A 22 5.31 2.41 -34.00
C HIS A 22 5.38 3.79 -33.34
N PHE A 23 6.12 4.74 -33.93
CA PHE A 23 6.18 6.12 -33.44
C PHE A 23 4.83 6.82 -33.60
N TYR A 24 4.15 6.62 -34.73
CA TYR A 24 2.81 7.15 -34.94
C TYR A 24 1.80 6.60 -33.93
N ALA A 25 1.80 5.28 -33.69
CA ALA A 25 0.91 4.63 -32.73
C ALA A 25 1.16 5.11 -31.28
N ALA A 26 2.44 5.30 -30.90
CA ALA A 26 2.79 5.86 -29.61
C ALA A 26 2.23 7.29 -29.44
N GLY A 27 2.40 8.16 -30.44
CA GLY A 27 1.83 9.51 -30.42
C GLY A 27 0.30 9.51 -30.35
N GLN A 28 -0.37 8.60 -31.07
CA GLN A 28 -1.83 8.43 -30.97
C GLN A 28 -2.30 7.96 -29.58
N ALA A 29 -1.56 7.06 -28.91
CA ALA A 29 -1.88 6.68 -27.53
C ALA A 29 -1.73 7.84 -26.56
N GLU A 30 -0.68 8.65 -26.72
CA GLU A 30 -0.47 9.86 -25.92
C GLU A 30 -1.68 10.80 -26.03
N GLU A 31 -2.11 11.13 -27.25
CA GLU A 31 -3.30 11.95 -27.50
C GLU A 31 -4.58 11.34 -26.90
N GLN A 32 -4.79 10.03 -27.05
CA GLN A 32 -5.98 9.35 -26.50
C GLN A 32 -6.01 9.37 -24.97
N ILE A 33 -4.85 9.19 -24.31
CA ILE A 33 -4.76 9.27 -22.85
C ILE A 33 -5.09 10.68 -22.37
N ILE A 34 -4.54 11.71 -23.03
CA ILE A 34 -4.82 13.11 -22.70
C ILE A 34 -6.31 13.41 -22.87
N GLN A 35 -6.90 13.03 -24.00
CA GLN A 35 -8.34 13.21 -24.26
C GLN A 35 -9.21 12.48 -23.23
N LEU A 36 -8.82 11.28 -22.81
CA LEU A 36 -9.55 10.54 -21.78
C LEU A 36 -9.50 11.27 -20.43
N ILE A 37 -8.33 11.80 -20.04
CA ILE A 37 -8.16 12.59 -18.82
C ILE A 37 -9.03 13.86 -18.88
N GLU A 38 -9.01 14.58 -19.99
CA GLU A 38 -9.82 15.80 -20.21
C GLU A 38 -11.33 15.50 -20.16
N ALA A 39 -11.76 14.40 -20.78
CA ALA A 39 -13.15 13.98 -20.80
C ALA A 39 -13.66 13.66 -19.38
N GLN A 40 -12.87 12.92 -18.58
CA GLN A 40 -13.23 12.56 -17.20
C GLN A 40 -13.26 13.77 -16.27
N THR A 41 -12.31 14.71 -16.42
CA THR A 41 -12.25 15.92 -15.60
C THR A 41 -13.31 16.97 -15.96
N THR A 42 -13.76 17.00 -17.21
CA THR A 42 -14.85 17.91 -17.63
C THR A 42 -16.22 17.37 -17.22
N GLY A 43 -16.38 16.04 -17.16
CA GLY A 43 -17.64 15.38 -16.86
C GLY A 43 -18.08 15.45 -15.39
N ASP A 44 -17.13 15.61 -14.45
CA ASP A 44 -17.41 15.65 -13.01
C ASP A 44 -16.55 16.71 -12.30
N GLN A 45 -17.19 17.75 -11.76
CA GLN A 45 -16.49 18.84 -11.04
C GLN A 45 -15.79 18.39 -9.76
N SER A 46 -16.10 17.19 -9.25
CA SER A 46 -15.44 16.61 -8.09
C SER A 46 -14.09 15.94 -8.43
N ILE A 47 -13.79 15.79 -9.72
CA ILE A 47 -12.57 15.17 -10.26
C ILE A 47 -11.74 16.23 -10.98
N SER A 48 -10.49 16.43 -10.55
CA SER A 48 -9.53 17.25 -11.28
C SER A 48 -8.23 16.46 -11.43
N VAL A 49 -7.71 16.40 -12.66
CA VAL A 49 -6.46 15.70 -12.97
C VAL A 49 -5.57 16.67 -13.73
N THR A 50 -4.38 16.94 -13.20
CA THR A 50 -3.37 17.76 -13.85
C THR A 50 -2.09 16.97 -14.01
N HIS A 51 -1.35 17.23 -15.09
CA HIS A 51 -0.09 16.58 -15.41
C HIS A 51 0.76 17.54 -16.27
N SER A 52 2.08 17.38 -16.27
CA SER A 52 2.98 18.20 -17.09
C SER A 52 3.25 17.59 -18.47
N SER A 53 3.33 16.26 -18.55
CA SER A 53 3.40 15.52 -19.81
C SER A 53 2.88 14.09 -19.67
N VAL A 54 2.45 13.53 -20.81
CA VAL A 54 2.25 12.09 -21.02
C VAL A 54 3.23 11.68 -22.11
N GLU A 55 3.94 10.57 -21.93
CA GLU A 55 4.88 10.03 -22.92
C GLU A 55 4.60 8.53 -23.07
N VAL A 56 4.41 8.07 -24.31
CA VAL A 56 4.30 6.63 -24.60
C VAL A 56 5.55 6.20 -25.33
N THR A 57 6.35 5.33 -24.72
CA THR A 57 7.63 4.90 -25.30
C THR A 57 7.38 3.90 -26.45
N PRO A 58 7.84 4.19 -27.68
CA PRO A 58 7.72 3.26 -28.80
C PRO A 58 8.39 1.93 -28.49
N PHE A 59 7.80 0.83 -28.97
CA PHE A 59 8.30 -0.56 -28.85
C PHE A 59 8.35 -1.18 -27.44
N THR A 60 8.35 -0.40 -26.36
CA THR A 60 8.35 -0.94 -25.00
C THR A 60 6.95 -1.03 -24.41
N GLY A 61 6.04 -0.13 -24.81
CA GLY A 61 4.70 -0.06 -24.24
C GLY A 61 4.66 0.58 -22.84
N LYS A 62 5.69 1.36 -22.50
CA LYS A 62 5.74 2.13 -21.26
C LYS A 62 4.98 3.43 -21.41
N ILE A 63 4.06 3.69 -20.49
CA ILE A 63 3.33 4.95 -20.37
C ILE A 63 3.94 5.71 -19.20
N ILE A 64 4.40 6.94 -19.43
CA ILE A 64 5.02 7.79 -18.42
C ILE A 64 4.17 9.06 -18.28
N ILE A 65 3.73 9.37 -17.07
CA ILE A 65 3.02 10.61 -16.74
C ILE A 65 3.85 11.38 -15.73
N ARG A 66 4.13 12.66 -16.00
CA ARG A 66 4.94 13.53 -15.13
C ARG A 66 4.07 14.52 -14.36
N ASP A 67 4.49 14.79 -13.12
CA ASP A 67 3.85 15.72 -12.19
C ASP A 67 2.33 15.51 -12.08
N LEU A 68 1.92 14.25 -12.00
CA LEU A 68 0.53 13.85 -11.91
C LEU A 68 -0.04 14.32 -10.57
N THR A 69 -1.18 15.01 -10.61
CA THR A 69 -2.01 15.33 -9.47
C THR A 69 -3.45 14.96 -9.80
N ILE A 70 -4.07 14.14 -8.97
CA ILE A 70 -5.48 13.75 -9.04
C ILE A 70 -6.15 14.27 -7.77
N ILE A 71 -7.21 15.05 -7.93
CA ILE A 71 -8.05 15.55 -6.84
C ILE A 71 -9.41 14.90 -7.03
N LEU A 72 -9.84 14.08 -6.06
CA LEU A 72 -11.11 13.38 -6.06
C LEU A 72 -11.85 13.70 -4.77
N GLY A 73 -12.82 14.63 -4.82
CA GLY A 73 -13.59 15.04 -3.65
C GLY A 73 -12.67 15.55 -2.52
N ASN A 74 -12.54 14.77 -1.44
CA ASN A 74 -11.67 15.09 -0.29
C ASN A 74 -10.25 14.52 -0.38
N HIS A 75 -9.90 13.86 -1.47
CA HIS A 75 -8.63 13.16 -1.64
C HIS A 75 -7.75 13.89 -2.65
N ILE A 76 -6.45 13.95 -2.40
CA ILE A 76 -5.46 14.40 -3.35
C ILE A 76 -4.38 13.33 -3.46
N GLU A 77 -4.18 12.81 -4.66
CA GLU A 77 -3.10 11.90 -5.01
C GLU A 77 -2.11 12.63 -5.91
N ARG A 78 -0.82 12.43 -5.68
CA ARG A 78 0.24 13.01 -6.51
C ARG A 78 1.33 12.01 -6.76
N ALA A 79 2.01 12.14 -7.90
CA ALA A 79 3.28 11.49 -8.18
C ALA A 79 4.12 12.40 -9.07
N GLY A 80 5.40 12.61 -8.71
CA GLY A 80 6.32 13.35 -9.59
C GLY A 80 6.54 12.63 -10.92
N ARG A 81 6.49 11.29 -10.89
CA ARG A 81 6.45 10.46 -12.11
C ARG A 81 5.66 9.19 -11.85
N LEU A 82 4.70 8.87 -12.69
CA LEU A 82 4.06 7.57 -12.81
C LEU A 82 4.59 6.89 -14.07
N THR A 83 5.03 5.65 -13.96
CA THR A 83 5.42 4.83 -15.12
C THR A 83 4.66 3.52 -15.06
N VAL A 84 3.83 3.25 -16.06
CA VAL A 84 3.11 2.00 -16.20
C VAL A 84 3.75 1.19 -17.32
N ASP A 85 4.27 0.02 -16.98
CA ASP A 85 4.77 -0.96 -17.95
C ASP A 85 3.68 -1.98 -18.22
N LEU A 86 3.08 -1.88 -19.41
CA LEU A 86 2.07 -2.82 -19.89
C LEU A 86 2.70 -3.90 -20.78
N GLY A 87 3.91 -3.68 -21.30
CA GLY A 87 4.45 -4.44 -22.41
C GLY A 87 3.83 -4.08 -23.77
N TYR A 88 4.62 -4.21 -24.83
CA TYR A 88 4.22 -3.74 -26.16
C TYR A 88 2.98 -4.43 -26.75
N LEU A 89 2.86 -5.75 -26.57
CA LEU A 89 1.72 -6.51 -27.09
C LEU A 89 0.41 -6.11 -26.40
N ASP A 90 0.46 -5.75 -25.12
CA ASP A 90 -0.73 -5.31 -24.40
C ASP A 90 -1.15 -3.90 -24.84
N VAL A 91 -0.19 -2.99 -25.07
CA VAL A 91 -0.47 -1.69 -25.70
C VAL A 91 -1.10 -1.86 -27.08
N LEU A 92 -0.64 -2.83 -27.88
CA LEU A 92 -1.29 -3.16 -29.16
C LEU A 92 -2.75 -3.58 -29.03
N LYS A 93 -3.13 -4.26 -27.95
CA LYS A 93 -4.54 -4.64 -27.71
C LYS A 93 -5.42 -3.41 -27.51
N PHE A 94 -4.90 -2.35 -26.89
CA PHE A 94 -5.64 -1.07 -26.77
C PHE A 94 -5.90 -0.47 -28.16
N TYR A 95 -4.93 -0.52 -29.06
CA TYR A 95 -5.10 0.02 -30.43
C TYR A 95 -6.06 -0.80 -31.29
N LEU A 96 -5.92 -2.13 -31.28
CA LEU A 96 -6.62 -3.01 -32.22
C LEU A 96 -8.00 -3.43 -31.71
N GLY A 97 -8.16 -3.57 -30.40
CA GLY A 97 -9.39 -4.07 -29.77
C GLY A 97 -10.13 -3.05 -28.90
N GLY A 98 -9.55 -1.87 -28.65
CA GLY A 98 -10.10 -0.86 -27.76
C GLY A 98 -9.87 -1.16 -26.26
N THR A 99 -10.21 -0.19 -25.42
CA THR A 99 -9.90 -0.19 -23.97
C THR A 99 -10.51 -1.38 -23.22
N GLU A 100 -11.79 -1.71 -23.46
CA GLU A 100 -12.44 -2.82 -22.74
C GLU A 100 -11.77 -4.16 -23.07
N TYR A 101 -11.54 -4.42 -24.36
CA TYR A 101 -10.85 -5.65 -24.79
C TYR A 101 -9.45 -5.71 -24.19
N ALA A 102 -8.70 -4.62 -24.23
CA ALA A 102 -7.35 -4.59 -23.71
C ALA A 102 -7.29 -4.83 -22.20
N LEU A 103 -8.14 -4.18 -21.41
CA LEU A 103 -8.20 -4.36 -19.95
C LEU A 103 -8.63 -5.79 -19.56
N ARG A 104 -9.54 -6.41 -20.33
CA ARG A 104 -9.95 -7.81 -20.13
C ARG A 104 -8.80 -8.80 -20.38
N HIS A 105 -7.81 -8.41 -21.19
CA HIS A 105 -6.67 -9.25 -21.55
C HIS A 105 -5.34 -8.78 -20.94
N LEU A 106 -5.38 -7.73 -20.11
CA LEU A 106 -4.25 -7.22 -19.35
C LEU A 106 -4.18 -8.00 -18.04
N ASN A 107 -3.36 -9.06 -18.06
CA ASN A 107 -3.25 -9.97 -16.93
C ASN A 107 -2.12 -9.62 -15.96
N ARG A 108 -1.21 -8.76 -16.39
CA ARG A 108 -0.07 -8.28 -15.61
C ARG A 108 0.18 -6.83 -15.93
N ALA A 109 0.51 -6.05 -14.92
CA ALA A 109 0.92 -4.67 -15.08
C ALA A 109 1.91 -4.30 -13.97
N GLU A 110 2.89 -3.48 -14.31
CA GLU A 110 3.82 -2.92 -13.34
C GLU A 110 3.70 -1.40 -13.34
N ALA A 111 3.65 -0.78 -12.17
CA ALA A 111 3.57 0.65 -12.02
C ALA A 111 4.64 1.14 -11.05
N LEU A 112 5.51 2.03 -11.51
CA LEU A 112 6.51 2.71 -10.70
C LEU A 112 6.08 4.17 -10.48
N LEU A 113 5.86 4.54 -9.23
CA LEU A 113 5.57 5.90 -8.81
C LEU A 113 6.82 6.48 -8.13
N LEU A 114 7.26 7.65 -8.56
CA LEU A 114 8.29 8.44 -7.89
C LEU A 114 7.67 9.60 -7.13
N ASN A 115 8.12 9.79 -5.89
CA ASN A 115 7.58 10.75 -4.94
C ASN A 115 6.04 10.70 -4.82
N PRO A 116 5.41 9.51 -4.71
CA PRO A 116 3.96 9.46 -4.52
C PRO A 116 3.55 10.11 -3.20
N SER A 117 2.40 10.77 -3.21
CA SER A 117 1.74 11.23 -1.99
C SER A 117 0.23 11.14 -2.11
N TYR A 118 -0.42 10.79 -1.02
CA TYR A 118 -1.86 10.84 -0.83
C TYR A 118 -2.16 11.78 0.35
N VAL A 119 -3.16 12.63 0.20
CA VAL A 119 -3.64 13.56 1.23
C VAL A 119 -5.15 13.49 1.32
N ASN A 120 -5.68 13.24 2.52
CA ASN A 120 -7.09 13.46 2.83
C ASN A 120 -7.26 14.90 3.37
N LYS A 121 -7.98 15.75 2.63
CA LYS A 121 -8.20 17.17 2.94
C LYS A 121 -8.98 17.39 4.23
N SER A 122 -9.89 16.50 4.59
CA SER A 122 -10.75 16.70 5.77
C SER A 122 -10.03 16.37 7.07
N THR A 123 -9.19 15.33 7.07
CA THR A 123 -8.43 14.88 8.24
C THR A 123 -6.98 15.35 8.26
N LEU A 124 -6.52 15.98 7.17
CA LEU A 124 -5.12 16.34 6.92
C LEU A 124 -4.17 15.13 7.06
N GLN A 125 -4.69 13.93 6.85
CA GLN A 125 -3.89 12.71 6.79
C GLN A 125 -3.07 12.71 5.51
N GLN A 126 -1.79 12.42 5.63
CA GLN A 126 -0.87 12.32 4.52
C GLN A 126 -0.09 11.01 4.58
N VAL A 127 0.03 10.37 3.43
CA VAL A 127 0.91 9.24 3.18
C VAL A 127 1.83 9.63 2.03
N SER A 128 3.13 9.47 2.16
CA SER A 128 4.07 9.72 1.06
C SER A 128 5.24 8.75 1.07
N SER A 129 5.92 8.62 -0.05
CA SER A 129 7.10 7.76 -0.20
C SER A 129 8.05 8.36 -1.24
N ASP A 130 9.33 7.99 -1.23
CA ASP A 130 10.28 8.41 -2.28
C ASP A 130 10.03 7.61 -3.57
N SER A 131 9.63 6.34 -3.43
CA SER A 131 9.29 5.47 -4.56
C SER A 131 8.31 4.39 -4.14
N LEU A 132 7.35 4.05 -5.00
CA LEU A 132 6.45 2.92 -4.83
C LEU A 132 6.38 2.14 -6.14
N HIS A 133 6.81 0.88 -6.11
CA HIS A 133 6.68 -0.06 -7.21
C HIS A 133 5.51 -0.99 -6.93
N ILE A 134 4.58 -1.14 -7.87
CA ILE A 134 3.38 -1.95 -7.73
C ILE A 134 3.38 -2.96 -8.88
N HIS A 135 3.28 -4.24 -8.54
CA HIS A 135 3.05 -5.33 -9.48
C HIS A 135 1.64 -5.84 -9.29
N PHE A 136 0.92 -5.94 -10.39
CA PHE A 136 -0.41 -6.52 -10.44
C PHE A 136 -0.39 -7.78 -11.30
N GLU A 137 -1.06 -8.83 -10.82
CA GLU A 137 -1.35 -10.04 -11.58
C GLU A 137 -2.80 -10.45 -11.38
N GLY A 138 -3.56 -10.62 -12.46
CA GLY A 138 -4.99 -10.89 -12.40
C GLY A 138 -5.72 -10.61 -13.70
N GLU A 139 -6.90 -10.00 -13.64
CA GLU A 139 -7.60 -9.44 -14.80
C GLU A 139 -7.89 -7.97 -14.50
N ALA A 140 -7.23 -7.04 -15.19
CA ALA A 140 -7.28 -5.62 -14.83
C ALA A 140 -8.70 -5.04 -14.87
N LEU A 141 -9.53 -5.46 -15.82
CA LEU A 141 -10.92 -5.01 -15.92
C LEU A 141 -11.73 -5.40 -14.68
N ASP A 142 -11.60 -6.65 -14.22
CA ASP A 142 -12.25 -7.12 -13.00
C ASP A 142 -11.72 -6.40 -11.76
N GLY A 143 -10.41 -6.17 -11.68
CA GLY A 143 -9.80 -5.39 -10.61
C GLY A 143 -10.37 -3.98 -10.50
N ILE A 144 -10.45 -3.27 -11.64
CA ILE A 144 -11.03 -1.92 -11.73
C ILE A 144 -12.52 -1.95 -11.39
N ARG A 145 -13.26 -2.90 -11.95
CA ARG A 145 -14.70 -3.04 -11.68
C ARG A 145 -14.95 -3.34 -10.21
N ALA A 146 -14.20 -4.23 -9.58
CA ALA A 146 -14.37 -4.56 -8.16
C ALA A 146 -14.05 -3.38 -7.23
N ALA A 147 -13.19 -2.46 -7.66
CA ALA A 147 -12.91 -1.22 -6.91
C ALA A 147 -14.08 -0.22 -6.95
N VAL A 148 -14.94 -0.30 -7.97
CA VAL A 148 -16.03 0.68 -8.23
C VAL A 148 -17.43 0.08 -8.06
N THR A 149 -17.55 -1.24 -8.22
CA THR A 149 -18.81 -1.99 -8.28
C THR A 149 -18.66 -3.36 -7.61
N ASP A 150 -19.75 -3.92 -7.07
CA ASP A 150 -19.77 -5.24 -6.42
C ASP A 150 -19.68 -6.40 -7.44
N THR A 151 -18.59 -6.44 -8.20
CA THR A 151 -18.32 -7.47 -9.22
C THR A 151 -17.48 -8.60 -8.65
N VAL A 152 -17.78 -9.83 -9.09
CA VAL A 152 -17.04 -11.03 -8.70
C VAL A 152 -15.78 -11.13 -9.53
N PHE A 153 -14.64 -11.43 -8.90
CA PHE A 153 -13.39 -11.69 -9.59
C PHE A 153 -13.47 -12.99 -10.38
N SER A 154 -13.29 -12.93 -11.70
CA SER A 154 -13.25 -14.15 -12.55
C SER A 154 -11.98 -14.97 -12.35
N ARG A 155 -10.91 -14.33 -11.86
CA ARG A 155 -9.58 -14.91 -11.61
C ARG A 155 -9.04 -14.44 -10.28
N ARG A 156 -8.08 -15.20 -9.74
CA ARG A 156 -7.27 -14.75 -8.60
C ARG A 156 -6.61 -13.41 -8.96
N GLN A 157 -6.72 -12.43 -8.06
CA GLN A 157 -6.01 -11.15 -8.19
C GLN A 157 -4.92 -11.07 -7.14
N THR A 158 -3.75 -10.59 -7.54
CA THR A 158 -2.58 -10.40 -6.69
C THR A 158 -2.04 -8.99 -6.88
N ILE A 159 -1.76 -8.31 -5.79
CA ILE A 159 -1.07 -7.03 -5.77
C ILE A 159 0.16 -7.19 -4.89
N HIS A 160 1.34 -6.93 -5.43
CA HIS A 160 2.57 -6.80 -4.67
C HIS A 160 3.05 -5.36 -4.80
N ALA A 161 3.50 -4.75 -3.70
CA ALA A 161 4.04 -3.41 -3.75
C ALA A 161 5.29 -3.29 -2.87
N GLU A 162 6.27 -2.53 -3.34
CA GLU A 162 7.53 -2.27 -2.65
C GLU A 162 7.77 -0.76 -2.65
N GLY A 163 8.07 -0.20 -1.48
CA GLY A 163 8.25 1.23 -1.31
C GLY A 163 9.47 1.58 -0.49
N SER A 164 9.98 2.80 -0.70
CA SER A 164 11.09 3.34 0.08
C SER A 164 10.73 4.66 0.77
N ARG A 165 11.25 4.87 1.97
CA ARG A 165 11.03 6.06 2.80
C ARG A 165 9.55 6.44 2.92
N LEU A 166 8.71 5.47 3.26
CA LEU A 166 7.29 5.72 3.53
C LEU A 166 7.16 6.63 4.75
N ARG A 167 6.29 7.63 4.67
CA ARG A 167 6.00 8.62 5.70
C ARG A 167 4.50 8.67 5.91
N LEU A 168 4.06 8.45 7.14
CA LEU A 168 2.67 8.59 7.56
C LEU A 168 2.56 9.79 8.50
N GLN A 169 1.68 10.71 8.16
CA GLN A 169 1.38 11.88 8.98
C GLN A 169 -0.12 11.94 9.17
N SER A 170 -0.58 11.88 10.41
CA SER A 170 -1.98 12.04 10.75
C SER A 170 -2.06 12.87 12.01
N PRO A 171 -2.42 14.16 11.91
CA PRO A 171 -2.45 15.06 13.07
C PRO A 171 -3.28 14.48 14.21
N ASN A 172 -2.80 14.65 15.45
CA ASN A 172 -3.49 14.25 16.68
C ASN A 172 -3.85 12.75 16.77
N THR A 173 -3.13 11.87 16.06
CA THR A 173 -3.29 10.42 16.19
C THR A 173 -2.02 9.76 16.71
N LEU A 174 -2.16 8.57 17.28
CA LEU A 174 -1.03 7.76 17.74
C LEU A 174 -0.11 7.32 16.59
N ILE A 175 -0.60 7.25 15.36
CA ILE A 175 0.19 6.81 14.19
C ILE A 175 0.86 8.01 13.50
N SER A 176 0.75 9.22 14.08
CA SER A 176 1.41 10.40 13.53
C SER A 176 2.93 10.23 13.49
N GLY A 177 3.56 10.72 12.43
CA GLY A 177 5.01 10.84 12.34
C GLY A 177 5.75 9.52 12.17
N LEU A 178 5.09 8.48 11.64
CA LEU A 178 5.77 7.24 11.29
C LEU A 178 6.62 7.44 10.04
N GLN A 179 7.88 7.03 10.09
CA GLN A 179 8.79 6.95 8.96
C GLN A 179 9.30 5.52 8.86
N VAL A 180 9.31 4.96 7.66
CA VAL A 180 9.71 3.59 7.40
C VAL A 180 10.70 3.60 6.25
N LYS A 181 11.85 2.95 6.42
CA LYS A 181 12.88 2.93 5.38
C LYS A 181 12.45 2.09 4.19
N ASP A 182 12.03 0.86 4.44
CA ASP A 182 11.66 -0.12 3.42
C ASP A 182 10.28 -0.68 3.76
N PHE A 183 9.37 -0.68 2.79
CA PHE A 183 7.99 -1.14 2.94
C PHE A 183 7.68 -2.17 1.86
N GLN A 184 7.01 -3.26 2.22
CA GLN A 184 6.45 -4.19 1.26
C GLN A 184 5.01 -4.52 1.62
N TYR A 185 4.22 -4.79 0.60
CA TYR A 185 2.84 -5.20 0.70
C TYR A 185 2.58 -6.33 -0.29
N SER A 186 1.86 -7.35 0.14
CA SER A 186 1.35 -8.42 -0.71
C SER A 186 -0.11 -8.68 -0.38
N GLY A 187 -0.97 -8.68 -1.38
CA GLY A 187 -2.40 -8.95 -1.25
C GLY A 187 -2.84 -9.95 -2.30
N THR A 188 -3.69 -10.91 -1.92
CA THR A 188 -4.26 -11.88 -2.85
C THR A 188 -5.71 -12.18 -2.50
N VAL A 189 -6.59 -12.18 -3.51
CA VAL A 189 -7.99 -12.61 -3.39
C VAL A 189 -8.28 -13.73 -4.39
N ALA A 190 -9.12 -14.70 -4.03
CA ALA A 190 -9.43 -15.82 -4.91
C ALA A 190 -10.44 -15.43 -6.00
N ALA A 191 -10.53 -16.27 -7.04
CA ALA A 191 -11.63 -16.19 -7.99
C ALA A 191 -12.95 -16.56 -7.29
N GLY A 192 -14.03 -15.87 -7.61
CA GLY A 192 -15.35 -16.08 -6.99
C GLY A 192 -15.68 -15.12 -5.85
N ASP A 193 -14.67 -14.46 -5.28
CA ASP A 193 -14.84 -13.42 -4.26
C ASP A 193 -15.18 -12.07 -4.90
N ARG A 194 -15.64 -11.10 -4.10
CA ARG A 194 -16.05 -9.75 -4.54
C ARG A 194 -15.18 -8.63 -3.98
N PHE A 195 -14.73 -8.76 -2.73
CA PHE A 195 -14.12 -7.66 -2.01
C PHE A 195 -12.65 -7.94 -1.70
N PHE A 196 -11.75 -7.38 -2.51
CA PHE A 196 -10.30 -7.60 -2.36
C PHE A 196 -9.80 -7.37 -0.93
N TRP A 197 -10.24 -6.30 -0.26
CA TRP A 197 -9.77 -5.93 1.08
C TRP A 197 -10.37 -6.73 2.25
N ARG A 198 -11.52 -7.37 2.04
CA ARG A 198 -12.25 -8.10 3.09
C ARG A 198 -12.15 -9.61 2.93
N GLU A 199 -12.08 -10.08 1.69
CA GLU A 199 -12.03 -11.49 1.32
C GLU A 199 -10.61 -11.90 0.86
N GLY A 200 -9.69 -10.93 0.77
CA GLY A 200 -8.30 -11.16 0.47
C GLY A 200 -7.45 -11.53 1.69
N ARG A 201 -6.31 -12.14 1.41
CA ARG A 201 -5.19 -12.29 2.34
C ARG A 201 -4.20 -11.17 2.08
N HIS A 202 -3.78 -10.50 3.14
CA HIS A 202 -2.87 -9.36 3.04
C HIS A 202 -1.69 -9.53 3.98
N GLU A 203 -0.54 -9.06 3.56
CA GLU A 203 0.68 -8.97 4.34
C GLU A 203 1.34 -7.62 4.09
N ILE A 204 1.74 -6.95 5.15
CA ILE A 204 2.52 -5.73 5.14
C ILE A 204 3.77 -5.98 5.97
N THR A 205 4.94 -5.68 5.42
CA THR A 205 6.20 -5.66 6.14
C THR A 205 6.81 -4.26 6.06
N MET A 206 7.42 -3.84 7.15
CA MET A 206 8.07 -2.56 7.28
C MET A 206 9.38 -2.77 8.03
N ASP A 207 10.48 -2.25 7.49
CA ASP A 207 11.80 -2.35 8.10
C ASP A 207 12.36 -0.98 8.45
N SER A 208 13.09 -0.93 9.57
CA SER A 208 13.71 0.27 10.12
C SER A 208 12.72 1.42 10.25
N LEU A 209 11.80 1.30 11.22
CA LEU A 209 10.78 2.31 11.47
C LEU A 209 11.28 3.30 12.52
N SER A 210 10.90 4.57 12.36
CA SER A 210 11.00 5.59 13.39
C SER A 210 9.61 6.19 13.59
N TRP A 211 9.15 6.19 14.83
CA TRP A 211 7.89 6.80 15.20
C TRP A 211 8.16 8.09 15.98
N LYS A 212 7.56 9.19 15.52
CA LYS A 212 7.52 10.45 16.27
C LYS A 212 6.13 10.65 16.86
N PRO A 213 5.91 10.31 18.14
CA PRO A 213 4.62 10.53 18.79
C PRO A 213 4.22 12.01 18.73
N PHE A 214 2.92 12.31 18.80
CA PHE A 214 2.47 13.70 18.91
C PHE A 214 2.85 14.31 20.27
N GLU A 215 2.93 15.64 20.34
CA GLU A 215 3.50 16.37 21.48
C GLU A 215 2.86 16.02 22.84
N ALA A 216 1.53 15.95 22.92
CA ALA A 216 0.87 15.61 24.17
C ALA A 216 1.17 14.17 24.65
N PHE A 217 1.44 13.21 23.73
CA PHE A 217 1.94 11.89 24.10
C PHE A 217 3.37 11.96 24.63
N GLN A 218 4.24 12.72 23.94
CA GLN A 218 5.63 12.92 24.38
C GLN A 218 5.69 13.57 25.78
N ASN A 219 4.83 14.56 26.05
CA ASN A 219 4.78 15.23 27.35
C ASN A 219 4.26 14.31 28.46
N LYS A 220 3.26 13.47 28.15
CA LYS A 220 2.66 12.55 29.14
C LYS A 220 3.55 11.36 29.46
N TYR A 221 4.18 10.76 28.45
CA TYR A 221 4.93 9.50 28.57
C TYR A 221 6.44 9.64 28.37
N GLY A 222 6.94 10.87 28.18
CA GLY A 222 8.35 11.14 27.90
C GLY A 222 9.31 10.63 28.97
N PHE A 223 8.89 10.60 30.23
CA PHE A 223 9.68 9.99 31.31
C PHE A 223 9.94 8.49 31.05
N PHE A 224 8.90 7.74 30.66
CA PHE A 224 9.05 6.32 30.32
C PHE A 224 9.90 6.12 29.07
N ILE A 225 9.64 6.89 28.01
CA ILE A 225 10.39 6.80 26.74
C ILE A 225 11.89 7.03 26.98
N LYS A 226 12.25 8.07 27.74
CA LYS A 226 13.65 8.36 28.11
C LYS A 226 14.22 7.30 29.05
N GLY A 227 13.41 6.77 29.97
CA GLY A 227 13.80 5.68 30.88
C GLY A 227 14.21 4.41 30.13
N PHE A 228 13.63 4.18 28.95
CA PHE A 228 14.02 3.09 28.05
C PHE A 228 15.22 3.43 27.14
N GLY A 229 15.81 4.62 27.28
CA GLY A 229 16.97 5.06 26.50
C GLY A 229 16.62 5.64 25.12
N TYR A 230 15.35 5.85 24.81
CA TYR A 230 14.93 6.42 23.53
C TYR A 230 14.78 7.94 23.57
N PRO A 231 15.04 8.64 22.46
CA PRO A 231 14.67 10.03 22.32
C PRO A 231 13.14 10.15 22.23
N THR A 232 12.56 11.19 22.84
CA THR A 232 11.10 11.36 22.92
C THR A 232 10.44 11.66 21.59
N ASP A 233 11.20 12.12 20.61
CA ASP A 233 10.75 12.56 19.30
C ASP A 233 11.11 11.60 18.16
N SER A 234 11.70 10.43 18.45
CA SER A 234 12.03 9.40 17.46
C SER A 234 12.23 8.03 18.11
N ILE A 235 11.15 7.30 18.38
CA ILE A 235 11.20 5.94 18.93
C ILE A 235 11.53 4.96 17.79
N PRO A 236 12.68 4.26 17.82
CA PRO A 236 13.07 3.34 16.76
C PRO A 236 12.40 1.97 16.95
N PHE A 237 11.99 1.36 15.84
CA PHE A 237 11.58 -0.03 15.76
C PHE A 237 12.37 -0.71 14.63
N GLN A 238 12.77 -1.95 14.86
CA GLN A 238 13.54 -2.74 13.89
C GLN A 238 12.67 -3.13 12.71
N SER A 239 11.48 -3.65 12.98
CA SER A 239 10.53 -4.06 11.94
C SER A 239 9.10 -4.13 12.47
N MET A 240 8.14 -4.09 11.54
CA MET A 240 6.74 -4.38 11.77
C MET A 240 6.26 -5.33 10.68
N ARG A 241 5.46 -6.32 11.08
CA ARG A 241 4.73 -7.20 10.17
C ARG A 241 3.25 -7.14 10.54
N PHE A 242 2.39 -7.01 9.56
CA PHE A 242 0.95 -7.13 9.70
C PHE A 242 0.45 -8.13 8.68
N GLN A 243 -0.38 -9.07 9.10
CA GLN A 243 -1.02 -10.05 8.26
C GLN A 243 -2.52 -10.04 8.56
N SER A 244 -3.34 -10.11 7.52
CA SER A 244 -4.77 -10.34 7.64
C SER A 244 -5.22 -11.45 6.72
N THR A 245 -6.11 -12.31 7.22
CA THR A 245 -6.70 -13.39 6.43
C THR A 245 -8.18 -13.54 6.77
N PRO A 246 -9.05 -13.89 5.80
CA PRO A 246 -10.46 -14.12 6.10
C PRO A 246 -10.62 -15.33 7.00
N HIS A 247 -11.40 -15.16 8.07
CA HIS A 247 -11.71 -16.24 8.99
C HIS A 247 -12.83 -17.12 8.41
N SER A 248 -12.54 -18.42 8.28
CA SER A 248 -13.36 -19.38 7.53
C SER A 248 -14.81 -19.56 8.01
N GLN A 249 -15.15 -19.15 9.23
CA GLN A 249 -16.44 -19.44 9.87
C GLN A 249 -17.24 -18.22 10.32
N SER A 250 -16.65 -17.03 10.40
CA SER A 250 -17.28 -15.86 11.04
C SER A 250 -17.42 -14.63 10.15
N GLY A 251 -16.90 -14.65 8.92
CA GLY A 251 -16.85 -13.46 8.05
C GLY A 251 -15.94 -12.34 8.56
N MET A 252 -15.28 -12.54 9.71
CA MET A 252 -14.30 -11.64 10.30
C MET A 252 -12.92 -11.85 9.66
N LEU A 253 -12.00 -10.91 9.90
CA LEU A 253 -10.59 -11.07 9.56
C LEU A 253 -9.80 -11.56 10.77
N GLN A 254 -9.03 -12.63 10.60
CA GLN A 254 -7.92 -12.93 11.50
C GLN A 254 -6.80 -11.93 11.20
N VAL A 255 -6.35 -11.22 12.23
CA VAL A 255 -5.29 -10.23 12.16
C VAL A 255 -4.13 -10.66 13.04
N GLN A 256 -2.92 -10.60 12.49
CA GLN A 256 -1.67 -10.88 13.17
C GLN A 256 -0.72 -9.72 12.95
N THR A 257 -0.26 -9.09 14.03
CA THR A 257 0.70 -7.99 13.98
C THR A 257 1.91 -8.34 14.83
N GLN A 258 3.10 -8.01 14.37
CA GLN A 258 4.34 -8.10 15.11
C GLN A 258 5.07 -6.77 14.97
N LEU A 259 5.57 -6.23 16.08
CA LEU A 259 6.36 -5.02 16.14
C LEU A 259 7.61 -5.33 16.95
N LYS A 260 8.76 -5.32 16.28
CA LYS A 260 10.04 -5.64 16.89
C LYS A 260 10.79 -4.35 17.22
N SER A 261 11.24 -4.24 18.46
CA SER A 261 12.13 -3.17 18.93
C SER A 261 13.43 -3.75 19.46
N GLU A 262 14.36 -2.90 19.89
CA GLU A 262 15.54 -3.35 20.63
C GLU A 262 15.22 -3.85 22.05
N LEU A 263 14.02 -3.55 22.57
CA LEU A 263 13.62 -3.88 23.94
C LEU A 263 12.82 -5.18 24.03
N ALA A 264 11.98 -5.43 23.05
CA ALA A 264 11.01 -6.51 23.06
C ALA A 264 10.40 -6.73 21.68
N LEU A 265 9.79 -7.91 21.52
CA LEU A 265 8.84 -8.22 20.46
C LEU A 265 7.41 -8.04 21.00
N VAL A 266 6.65 -7.14 20.39
CA VAL A 266 5.22 -6.95 20.68
C VAL A 266 4.42 -7.64 19.57
N SER A 267 3.53 -8.55 19.92
CA SER A 267 2.67 -9.26 18.98
C SER A 267 1.20 -9.07 19.35
N VAL A 268 0.33 -8.96 18.35
CA VAL A 268 -1.13 -8.94 18.51
C VAL A 268 -1.71 -9.97 17.56
N ASP A 269 -2.53 -10.88 18.09
CA ASP A 269 -3.34 -11.83 17.30
C ASP A 269 -4.81 -11.67 17.71
N GLY A 270 -5.75 -11.68 16.76
CA GLY A 270 -7.17 -11.60 17.09
C GLY A 270 -8.09 -11.54 15.87
N LEU A 271 -9.39 -11.49 16.12
CA LEU A 271 -10.43 -11.39 15.10
C LEU A 271 -10.98 -9.97 15.03
N VAL A 272 -11.13 -9.43 13.82
CA VAL A 272 -11.67 -8.10 13.57
C VAL A 272 -12.86 -8.17 12.62
N ASP A 273 -14.01 -7.64 13.03
CA ASP A 273 -15.15 -7.40 12.12
C ASP A 273 -15.05 -5.98 11.54
N LEU A 274 -14.71 -5.87 10.25
CA LEU A 274 -14.48 -4.58 9.60
C LEU A 274 -15.78 -3.78 9.43
N GLN A 275 -15.91 -2.69 10.19
CA GLN A 275 -17.04 -1.77 10.11
C GLN A 275 -16.58 -0.37 9.69
N GLN A 276 -17.45 0.42 9.09
CA GLN A 276 -17.19 1.84 8.80
C GLN A 276 -17.93 2.73 9.82
N PRO A 277 -17.25 3.67 10.49
CA PRO A 277 -15.81 3.93 10.46
C PRO A 277 -14.98 2.82 11.14
N LEU A 278 -13.77 2.58 10.62
CA LEU A 278 -12.89 1.48 11.08
C LEU A 278 -12.67 1.42 12.59
N GLY A 279 -12.66 2.57 13.29
CA GLY A 279 -12.51 2.60 14.75
C GLY A 279 -13.59 1.80 15.50
N ARG A 280 -14.80 1.67 14.93
CA ARG A 280 -15.90 0.89 15.53
C ARG A 280 -15.79 -0.62 15.32
N SER A 281 -14.86 -1.07 14.49
CA SER A 281 -14.67 -2.49 14.19
C SER A 281 -14.44 -3.27 15.48
N PRO A 282 -15.32 -4.23 15.83
CA PRO A 282 -15.15 -5.09 17.00
C PRO A 282 -13.87 -5.92 16.89
N LEU A 283 -13.17 -6.02 18.02
CA LEU A 283 -12.00 -6.86 18.22
C LEU A 283 -12.37 -7.98 19.19
N GLU A 284 -12.29 -9.23 18.72
CA GLU A 284 -12.62 -10.42 19.50
C GLU A 284 -11.41 -11.35 19.65
N ASN A 285 -11.36 -12.04 20.79
CA ASN A 285 -10.31 -13.01 21.12
C ASN A 285 -8.89 -12.45 20.93
N ALA A 286 -8.71 -11.13 21.07
CA ALA A 286 -7.42 -10.53 20.79
C ALA A 286 -6.47 -10.71 21.96
N THR A 287 -5.23 -11.05 21.62
CA THR A 287 -4.17 -11.30 22.56
C THR A 287 -2.99 -10.43 22.19
N LEU A 288 -2.60 -9.53 23.10
CA LEU A 288 -1.36 -8.78 23.05
C LEU A 288 -0.30 -9.55 23.85
N SER A 289 0.77 -9.97 23.18
CA SER A 289 1.92 -10.62 23.80
C SER A 289 3.14 -9.74 23.67
N ILE A 290 3.91 -9.63 24.76
CA ILE A 290 5.20 -8.95 24.78
C ILE A 290 6.23 -10.00 25.19
N THR A 291 7.12 -10.35 24.28
CA THR A 291 8.11 -11.43 24.43
C THR A 291 9.51 -10.92 24.05
N ASP A 292 10.51 -11.80 24.09
CA ASP A 292 11.89 -11.52 23.67
C ASP A 292 12.48 -10.26 24.31
N PHE A 293 12.34 -10.14 25.64
CA PHE A 293 12.84 -8.98 26.36
C PHE A 293 14.36 -8.90 26.27
N SER A 294 14.88 -7.70 26.03
CA SER A 294 16.30 -7.42 26.20
C SER A 294 16.67 -7.40 27.69
N ASP A 295 17.94 -7.66 28.00
CA ASP A 295 18.43 -7.64 29.38
C ASP A 295 18.22 -6.27 30.06
N SER A 296 18.27 -5.18 29.29
CA SER A 296 17.96 -3.84 29.82
C SER A 296 16.48 -3.70 30.14
N PHE A 297 15.60 -4.14 29.25
CA PHE A 297 14.16 -4.08 29.46
C PHE A 297 13.71 -4.97 30.63
N SER A 298 14.21 -6.20 30.72
CA SER A 298 13.94 -7.12 31.84
C SER A 298 14.29 -6.50 33.19
N ARG A 299 15.48 -5.88 33.30
CA ARG A 299 15.92 -5.17 34.52
C ARG A 299 15.03 -3.97 34.85
N VAL A 300 14.60 -3.20 33.86
CA VAL A 300 13.67 -2.09 34.09
C VAL A 300 12.34 -2.61 34.63
N LEU A 301 11.79 -3.67 34.05
CA LEU A 301 10.54 -4.25 34.53
C LEU A 301 10.68 -4.82 35.95
N GLU A 302 11.77 -5.52 36.27
CA GLU A 302 12.08 -6.00 37.64
C GLU A 302 12.18 -4.85 38.64
N ASN A 303 12.85 -3.76 38.28
CA ASN A 303 12.95 -2.57 39.14
C ASN A 303 11.58 -1.92 39.38
N VAL A 304 10.71 -1.89 38.37
CA VAL A 304 9.33 -1.37 38.50
C VAL A 304 8.51 -2.26 39.44
N GLU A 305 8.61 -3.57 39.30
CA GLU A 305 7.95 -4.53 40.19
C GLU A 305 8.41 -4.37 41.65
N GLN A 306 9.72 -4.25 41.88
CA GLN A 306 10.27 -4.01 43.22
C GLN A 306 9.82 -2.67 43.80
N LEU A 307 9.93 -1.59 43.02
CA LEU A 307 9.59 -0.23 43.47
C LEU A 307 8.12 -0.10 43.83
N LEU A 308 7.23 -0.68 43.03
CA LEU A 308 5.79 -0.60 43.23
C LEU A 308 5.25 -1.74 44.10
N SER A 309 6.09 -2.71 44.47
CA SER A 309 5.68 -3.94 45.15
C SER A 309 4.52 -4.65 44.42
N ILE A 310 4.59 -4.70 43.09
CA ILE A 310 3.65 -5.39 42.21
C ILE A 310 4.36 -6.51 41.47
N SER A 311 3.61 -7.48 40.96
CA SER A 311 4.12 -8.47 40.01
C SER A 311 3.38 -8.32 38.70
N LEU A 312 4.11 -8.16 37.59
CA LEU A 312 3.48 -8.18 36.28
C LEU A 312 3.07 -9.63 35.96
N PRO A 313 1.96 -9.85 35.24
CA PRO A 313 1.51 -11.19 34.85
C PRO A 313 2.42 -11.75 33.74
N ARG A 314 3.62 -12.21 34.13
CA ARG A 314 4.60 -12.85 33.25
C ARG A 314 4.44 -14.36 33.29
N SER A 315 4.42 -15.01 32.12
CA SER A 315 4.73 -16.43 31.97
C SER A 315 6.21 -16.60 31.64
N GLU A 316 6.70 -17.85 31.54
CA GLU A 316 8.05 -18.14 31.03
C GLU A 316 8.30 -17.51 29.65
N ASP A 317 7.24 -17.33 28.85
CA ASP A 317 7.30 -16.85 27.47
C ASP A 317 7.15 -15.32 27.34
N GLY A 318 6.78 -14.59 28.41
CA GLY A 318 6.61 -13.12 28.39
C GLY A 318 5.34 -12.61 29.07
N ILE A 319 4.86 -11.43 28.69
CA ILE A 319 3.61 -10.84 29.19
C ILE A 319 2.51 -11.08 28.16
N THR A 320 1.36 -11.59 28.59
CA THR A 320 0.20 -11.78 27.72
C THR A 320 -1.03 -11.10 28.30
N ILE A 321 -1.69 -10.28 27.48
CA ILE A 321 -2.85 -9.47 27.86
C ILE A 321 -3.96 -9.75 26.86
N ARG A 322 -5.13 -10.17 27.37
CA ARG A 322 -6.34 -10.29 26.54
C ARG A 322 -6.96 -8.92 26.34
N ILE A 323 -7.36 -8.64 25.10
CA ILE A 323 -7.95 -7.38 24.69
C ILE A 323 -9.26 -7.70 23.95
N GLU A 324 -10.27 -6.88 24.21
CA GLU A 324 -11.55 -6.90 23.49
C GLU A 324 -12.05 -5.47 23.26
N GLY A 325 -13.22 -5.32 22.65
CA GLY A 325 -13.87 -4.02 22.44
C GLY A 325 -13.78 -3.57 20.99
N SER A 326 -13.47 -2.31 20.76
CA SER A 326 -13.36 -1.75 19.41
C SER A 326 -11.93 -1.33 19.08
N LEU A 327 -11.56 -1.22 17.80
CA LEU A 327 -10.22 -0.76 17.41
C LEU A 327 -9.86 0.63 17.97
N SER A 328 -10.83 1.54 18.13
CA SER A 328 -10.58 2.87 18.73
C SER A 328 -10.56 2.87 20.26
N GLU A 329 -11.26 1.92 20.88
CA GLU A 329 -11.40 1.81 22.33
C GLU A 329 -11.20 0.34 22.77
N PRO A 330 -9.95 -0.18 22.66
CA PRO A 330 -9.64 -1.50 23.15
C PRO A 330 -9.63 -1.51 24.68
N VAL A 331 -10.17 -2.55 25.29
CA VAL A 331 -10.20 -2.75 26.75
C VAL A 331 -9.52 -4.05 27.12
N ILE A 332 -8.83 -4.06 28.26
CA ILE A 332 -8.21 -5.28 28.80
C ILE A 332 -9.32 -6.17 29.35
N ASN A 333 -9.43 -7.38 28.82
CA ASN A 333 -10.34 -8.39 29.34
C ASN A 333 -9.64 -9.17 30.46
N ASN A 334 -10.11 -8.97 31.69
CA ASN A 334 -9.57 -9.62 32.88
C ASN A 334 -10.22 -10.99 33.19
N ARG A 335 -10.99 -11.57 32.25
CA ARG A 335 -11.69 -12.85 32.43
C ARG A 335 -10.94 -14.06 31.88
#